data_AF-A0A7L4ZS92-F1
#
_entry.id   AF-A0A7L4ZS92-F1
#
_cell.length_a   1.000
_cell.length_b   1.000
_cell.length_c   1.000
_cell.angle_alpha   90.00
_cell.angle_beta   90.00
_cell.angle_gamma   90.00
#
_symmetry.space_group_name_H-M   'P 1'
#
loop_
_entity.id
_entity.type
_entity.pdbx_description
1 polymer ?
#
loop_
_entity_poly.entity_id
_entity_poly.type
_entity_poly.pdbx_seq_one_letter_code
_entity_poly.pdbx_strand_id
1 'polypeptide(L)'
;MAEINIQEILEQMLDAARAVLENHWEEAKPFAKQEFKSLAENLQLINQLTTEGKISEEQAKYYLEIHKSSVRIVLLTIEGLGVLAVEAAINAALDIIKSTVNTAIGWSIL
;
A
#
# COMPACT_ATOMS: atom_id res chain seq x y z
N MET A 1 -20.72 1.53 -6.34
CA MET A 1 -19.28 1.23 -6.40
C MET A 1 -18.79 1.13 -4.97
N ALA A 2 -17.89 0.20 -4.67
CA ALA A 2 -17.36 0.05 -3.31
C ALA A 2 -16.48 1.26 -2.98
N GLU A 3 -16.69 1.85 -1.81
CA GLU A 3 -15.90 2.99 -1.34
C GLU A 3 -14.64 2.49 -0.64
N ILE A 4 -13.48 3.06 -0.97
CA ILE A 4 -12.20 2.74 -0.33
C ILE A 4 -12.15 3.48 1.00
N ASN A 5 -12.32 2.75 2.11
CA ASN A 5 -12.15 3.29 3.45
C ASN A 5 -10.67 3.33 3.83
N ILE A 6 -10.07 4.53 3.79
CA ILE A 6 -8.64 4.75 4.09
C ILE A 6 -8.25 4.18 5.45
N GLN A 7 -9.07 4.44 6.49
CA GLN A 7 -8.69 4.08 7.86
C GLN A 7 -8.66 2.57 8.04
N GLU A 8 -9.66 1.88 7.51
CA GLU A 8 -9.73 0.41 7.56
C GLU A 8 -8.59 -0.24 6.78
N ILE A 9 -8.31 0.25 5.57
CA ILE A 9 -7.21 -0.24 4.73
C ILE A 9 -5.86 0.00 5.38
N LEU A 10 -5.66 1.18 6.00
CA LEU A 10 -4.45 1.50 6.74
C LEU A 10 -4.23 0.53 7.91
N GLU A 11 -5.26 0.27 8.70
CA GLU A 11 -5.19 -0.66 9.83
C GLU A 11 -4.83 -2.08 9.36
N GLN A 12 -5.49 -2.58 8.31
CA GLN A 12 -5.20 -3.90 7.73
C GLN A 12 -3.75 -3.99 7.21
N MET A 13 -3.27 -2.97 6.49
CA MET A 13 -1.90 -2.93 5.99
C MET A 13 -0.88 -2.93 7.13
N LEU A 14 -1.12 -2.15 8.19
CA LEU A 14 -0.22 -2.06 9.34
C LEU A 14 -0.17 -3.37 10.11
N ASP A 15 -1.31 -4.04 10.31
CA ASP A 15 -1.36 -5.32 10.99
C ASP A 15 -0.62 -6.41 10.19
N ALA A 16 -0.80 -6.43 8.87
CA ALA A 16 -0.09 -7.36 7.99
C ALA A 16 1.44 -7.10 7.98
N ALA A 17 1.86 -5.85 7.86
CA ALA A 17 3.28 -5.50 7.88
C ALA A 17 3.92 -5.75 9.24
N ARG A 18 3.20 -5.51 10.34
CA ARG A 18 3.66 -5.80 11.71
C ARG A 18 4.00 -7.28 11.89
N ALA A 19 3.17 -8.18 11.34
CA ALA A 19 3.41 -9.61 11.41
C ALA A 19 4.69 -10.04 10.69
N VAL A 20 5.16 -9.26 9.71
CA VAL A 20 6.40 -9.53 8.95
C VAL A 20 7.62 -8.87 9.58
N LEU A 21 7.49 -7.61 10.02
CA LEU A 21 8.63 -6.82 10.50
C LEU A 21 9.05 -7.20 11.92
N GLU A 22 8.17 -7.87 12.69
CA GLU A 22 8.45 -8.45 14.01
C GLU A 22 9.35 -7.56 14.90
N ASN A 23 10.63 -7.92 15.04
CA ASN A 23 11.61 -7.25 15.91
C ASN A 23 11.91 -5.81 15.50
N HIS A 24 11.71 -5.45 14.23
CA HIS A 24 11.90 -4.09 13.72
C HIS A 24 10.62 -3.25 13.74
N TRP A 25 9.50 -3.81 14.20
CA TRP A 25 8.21 -3.13 14.12
C TRP A 25 8.18 -1.81 14.89
N GLU A 26 8.71 -1.76 16.12
CA GLU A 26 8.62 -0.55 16.94
C GLU A 26 9.35 0.64 16.29
N GLU A 27 10.46 0.39 15.60
CA GLU A 27 11.19 1.40 14.84
C GLU A 27 10.49 1.73 13.52
N ALA A 28 9.98 0.73 12.81
CA ALA A 28 9.36 0.90 11.50
C ALA A 28 7.95 1.49 11.54
N LYS A 29 7.19 1.27 12.62
CA LYS A 29 5.79 1.66 12.77
C LYS A 29 5.49 3.13 12.41
N PRO A 30 6.22 4.16 12.89
CA PRO A 30 5.93 5.55 12.51
C PRO A 30 6.08 5.80 11.00
N PHE A 31 7.10 5.21 10.38
CA PHE A 31 7.37 5.32 8.94
C PHE A 31 6.34 4.53 8.12
N ALA A 32 6.11 3.27 8.49
CA ALA A 32 5.11 2.40 7.87
C ALA A 32 3.71 3.03 7.95
N LYS A 33 3.34 3.63 9.09
CA LYS A 33 2.05 4.33 9.25
C LYS A 33 1.91 5.50 8.29
N GLN A 34 2.94 6.32 8.13
CA GLN A 34 2.90 7.45 7.22
C GLN A 34 2.83 6.98 5.76
N GLU A 35 3.71 6.06 5.36
CA GLU A 35 3.78 5.57 3.99
C GLU A 35 2.54 4.79 3.57
N PHE A 36 2.03 3.88 4.42
CA PHE A 36 0.80 3.16 4.13
C PHE A 36 -0.43 4.04 4.15
N LYS A 37 -0.46 5.10 4.98
CA LYS A 37 -1.55 6.08 4.90
C LYS A 37 -1.53 6.79 3.54
N SER A 38 -0.37 7.24 3.10
CA SER A 38 -0.22 7.85 1.78
C SER A 38 -0.60 6.87 0.67
N LEU A 39 -0.17 5.61 0.75
CA LEU A 39 -0.55 4.59 -0.22
C LEU A 39 -2.07 4.38 -0.27
N ALA A 40 -2.76 4.32 0.88
CA ALA A 40 -4.22 4.18 0.95
C ALA A 40 -4.96 5.39 0.32
N GLU A 41 -4.50 6.61 0.61
CA GLU A 41 -5.03 7.84 0.00
C GLU A 41 -4.83 7.83 -1.53
N ASN A 42 -3.67 7.36 -2.01
CA ASN A 42 -3.41 7.25 -3.44
C ASN A 42 -4.22 6.16 -4.12
N LEU A 43 -4.52 5.04 -3.45
CA LEU A 43 -5.46 4.04 -3.95
C LEU A 43 -6.87 4.62 -4.09
N GLN A 44 -7.32 5.45 -3.16
CA GLN A 44 -8.59 6.18 -3.29
C GLN A 44 -8.56 7.15 -4.48
N LEU A 45 -7.46 7.87 -4.69
CA LEU A 45 -7.30 8.76 -5.84
C LEU A 45 -7.32 7.98 -7.16
N ILE A 46 -6.62 6.85 -7.26
CA ILE A 46 -6.64 5.97 -8.43
C ILE A 46 -8.08 5.52 -8.72
N ASN A 47 -8.82 5.09 -7.68
CA ASN A 47 -10.23 4.73 -7.82
C ASN A 47 -11.06 5.90 -8.36
N GLN A 48 -10.93 7.09 -7.79
CA GLN A 48 -11.64 8.28 -8.26
C GLN A 48 -11.34 8.56 -9.74
N LEU A 49 -10.06 8.68 -10.11
CA LEU A 49 -9.65 8.97 -11.49
C LEU A 49 -10.11 7.88 -12.48
N THR A 50 -10.16 6.63 -12.03
CA THR A 50 -10.68 5.50 -12.82
C THR A 50 -12.18 5.66 -13.07
N THR A 51 -12.97 5.94 -12.02
CA THR A 51 -14.42 6.15 -12.15
C THR A 51 -14.79 7.37 -12.97
N GLU A 52 -13.91 8.39 -13.00
CA GLU A 52 -14.05 9.58 -13.84
C GLU A 52 -13.55 9.39 -15.28
N GLY A 53 -12.98 8.21 -15.61
CA GLY A 53 -12.44 7.90 -16.93
C GLY A 53 -11.19 8.73 -17.30
N LYS A 54 -10.43 9.18 -16.30
CA LYS A 54 -9.25 10.06 -16.48
C LYS A 54 -7.95 9.31 -16.70
N ILE A 55 -7.88 8.06 -16.24
CA ILE A 55 -6.69 7.20 -16.37
C ILE A 55 -7.06 5.85 -16.97
N SER A 56 -6.09 5.21 -17.62
CA SER A 56 -6.16 3.82 -18.05
C SER A 56 -5.69 2.87 -16.95
N GLU A 57 -5.96 1.57 -17.13
CA GLU A 57 -5.44 0.52 -16.23
C GLU A 57 -3.91 0.56 -16.13
N GLU A 58 -3.22 0.80 -17.24
CA GLU A 58 -1.76 0.89 -17.26
C GLU A 58 -1.26 2.11 -16.47
N GLN A 59 -1.91 3.26 -16.60
CA GLN A 59 -1.58 4.45 -15.82
C GLN A 59 -1.82 4.22 -14.31
N ALA A 60 -2.90 3.52 -13.94
CA ALA A 60 -3.15 3.14 -12.55
C ALA A 60 -2.05 2.23 -11.97
N LYS A 61 -1.57 1.25 -12.76
CA LYS A 61 -0.43 0.39 -12.37
C LYS A 61 0.84 1.19 -12.15
N TYR A 62 1.18 2.13 -13.04
CA TYR A 62 2.34 2.99 -12.83
C TYR A 62 2.20 3.88 -11.60
N TYR A 63 1.01 4.42 -11.33
CA TYR A 63 0.79 5.21 -10.11
C TYR A 63 1.00 4.38 -8.85
N LEU A 64 0.44 3.18 -8.80
CA LEU A 64 0.66 2.24 -7.72
C LEU A 64 2.15 1.93 -7.52
N GLU A 65 2.89 1.66 -8.59
CA GLU A 65 4.33 1.33 -8.51
C GLU A 65 5.18 2.49 -7.98
N ILE A 66 4.83 3.74 -8.29
CA ILE A 66 5.47 4.93 -7.70
C ILE A 66 5.32 4.91 -6.17
N HIS A 67 4.10 4.69 -5.67
CA HIS A 67 3.85 4.70 -4.23
C HIS A 67 4.44 3.49 -3.52
N LYS A 68 4.38 2.29 -4.12
CA LYS A 68 5.10 1.10 -3.61
C LYS A 68 6.60 1.35 -3.51
N SER A 69 7.17 2.05 -4.48
CA SER A 69 8.59 2.42 -4.48
C SER A 69 8.93 3.42 -3.39
N SER A 70 8.06 4.40 -3.12
CA SER A 70 8.20 5.31 -1.97
C SER A 70 8.27 4.53 -0.65
N VAL A 71 7.29 3.66 -0.40
CA VAL A 71 7.23 2.86 0.84
C VAL A 71 8.51 2.04 1.00
N ARG A 72 8.94 1.36 -0.07
CA ARG A 72 10.18 0.58 -0.08
C ARG A 72 11.40 1.40 0.28
N ILE A 73 11.58 2.55 -0.38
CA ILE A 73 12.75 3.40 -0.16
C ILE A 73 12.78 3.90 1.28
N VAL A 74 11.64 4.34 1.82
CA VAL A 74 11.54 4.83 3.20
C VAL A 74 11.82 3.72 4.22
N LEU A 75 11.24 2.54 4.06
CA LEU A 75 11.51 1.44 5.00
C LEU A 75 12.97 0.96 4.93
N LEU A 76 13.62 1.04 3.77
CA LEU A 76 15.04 0.72 3.61
C LEU A 76 16.00 1.74 4.24
N THR A 77 15.51 2.91 4.68
CA THR A 77 16.35 3.84 5.46
C THR A 77 16.51 3.42 6.92
N ILE A 78 15.77 2.40 7.36
CA ILE A 78 15.76 1.92 8.75
C ILE A 78 16.88 0.88 8.92
N GLU A 79 17.71 1.07 9.94
CA GLU A 79 18.84 0.17 10.17
C GLU A 79 18.35 -1.25 10.50
N GLY A 80 18.99 -2.26 9.88
CA GLY A 80 18.61 -3.66 10.05
C GLY A 80 17.47 -4.14 9.16
N LEU A 81 16.69 -3.26 8.53
CA LEU A 81 15.72 -3.67 7.50
C LEU A 81 16.40 -3.91 6.16
N GLY A 82 16.52 -5.18 5.78
CA GLY A 82 16.97 -5.59 4.46
C GLY A 82 15.85 -5.61 3.42
N VAL A 83 16.24 -5.63 2.14
CA VAL A 83 15.31 -5.66 0.98
C VAL A 83 14.25 -6.75 1.11
N LEU A 84 14.64 -7.97 1.51
CA LEU A 84 13.68 -9.07 1.62
C LEU A 84 12.58 -8.83 2.66
N ALA A 85 12.93 -8.27 3.82
CA ALA A 85 11.96 -7.97 4.87
C ALA A 85 11.02 -6.84 4.44
N VAL A 86 11.56 -5.81 3.79
CA VAL A 86 10.77 -4.69 3.25
C VAL A 86 9.79 -5.15 2.17
N GLU A 87 10.24 -5.91 1.18
CA GLU A 87 9.35 -6.45 0.14
C GLU A 87 8.28 -7.37 0.73
N ALA A 88 8.65 -8.23 1.69
CA ALA A 88 7.69 -9.12 2.35
C ALA A 88 6.61 -8.33 3.09
N ALA A 89 6.97 -7.25 3.79
CA ALA A 89 6.03 -6.40 4.50
C ALA A 89 5.09 -5.65 3.54
N ILE A 90 5.63 -5.11 2.44
CA ILE A 90 4.84 -4.45 1.40
C ILE A 90 3.88 -5.45 0.75
N ASN A 91 4.34 -6.63 0.36
CA ASN A 91 3.50 -7.65 -0.26
C ASN A 91 2.39 -8.13 0.69
N ALA A 92 2.70 -8.38 1.97
CA ALA A 92 1.69 -8.74 2.96
C ALA A 92 0.61 -7.65 3.12
N ALA A 93 1.03 -6.38 3.15
CA ALA A 93 0.12 -5.24 3.23
C ALA A 93 -0.75 -5.10 1.97
N LEU A 94 -0.21 -5.34 0.78
CA LEU A 94 -0.99 -5.26 -0.46
C LEU A 94 -1.94 -6.45 -0.63
N ASP A 95 -1.49 -7.65 -0.27
CA ASP A 95 -2.27 -8.88 -0.40
C ASP A 95 -3.56 -8.84 0.43
N ILE A 96 -3.51 -8.29 1.66
CA ILE A 96 -4.68 -8.24 2.54
C ILE A 96 -5.78 -7.31 2.01
N ILE A 97 -5.41 -6.23 1.29
CA ILE A 97 -6.37 -5.26 0.74
C ILE A 97 -6.73 -5.52 -0.73
N LYS A 98 -6.04 -6.47 -1.38
CA LYS A 98 -6.12 -6.75 -2.81
C LYS A 98 -7.54 -6.90 -3.33
N SER A 99 -8.33 -7.76 -2.67
CA SER A 99 -9.72 -8.03 -3.09
C SER A 99 -10.59 -6.78 -3.00
N THR A 100 -10.52 -6.06 -1.88
CA THR A 100 -11.29 -4.84 -1.63
C THR A 100 -11.00 -3.77 -2.67
N VAL A 101 -9.71 -3.50 -2.91
CA VAL A 101 -9.26 -2.43 -3.81
C VAL A 101 -9.50 -2.78 -5.27
N ASN A 102 -9.14 -3.98 -5.72
CA ASN A 102 -9.37 -4.39 -7.10
C ASN A 102 -10.87 -4.42 -7.44
N THR A 103 -11.73 -4.78 -6.48
CA THR A 103 -13.20 -4.73 -6.64
C THR A 103 -13.71 -3.29 -6.74
N ALA A 104 -13.18 -2.37 -5.94
CA ALA A 104 -13.57 -0.95 -5.99
C ALA A 104 -13.18 -0.30 -7.32
N ILE A 105 -11.93 -0.51 -7.76
CA ILE A 105 -11.37 0.07 -8.99
C ILE A 105 -11.94 -0.62 -10.25
N GLY A 106 -12.27 -1.91 -10.16
CA GLY A 106 -12.73 -2.71 -11.30
C GLY A 106 -11.59 -3.29 -12.16
N TRP A 107 -10.34 -3.18 -11.70
CA TRP A 107 -9.15 -3.70 -12.37
C TRP A 107 -8.28 -4.54 -11.43
N SER A 108 -7.50 -5.46 -11.98
CA SER A 108 -6.53 -6.26 -11.22
C SER A 108 -5.16 -5.60 -11.25
N ILE A 109 -4.96 -4.58 -10.39
CA ILE A 109 -3.71 -3.82 -10.32
C ILE A 109 -2.84 -4.18 -9.11
N LEU A 110 -3.45 -4.72 -8.04
CA LEU A 110 -2.77 -5.34 -6.90
C LEU A 110 -2.68 -6.86 -7.07
#